data_AF-A0A1B6LVF5-F1
#
_entry.id   AF-A0A1B6LVF5-F1
#
_cell.length_a   1.000
_cell.length_b   1.000
_cell.length_c   1.000
_cell.angle_alpha   90.00
_cell.angle_beta   90.00
_cell.angle_gamma   90.00
#
_symmetry.space_group_name_H-M   'P 1'
#
loop_
_entity.id
_entity.type
_entity.pdbx_description
1 polymer ?
#
loop_
_entity_poly.entity_id
_entity_poly.type
_entity_poly.pdbx_seq_one_letter_code
_entity_poly.pdbx_strand_id
1 'polypeptide(L)'
;GVSVILSGEILTFSEKAMTLSVVVDRGLTFTEHVTHAIQRALGRLRVLYSYRSLLPKSVKFQFNSIVFHNTNYCYPYIWEQYFWGRRKDTLQIQRLQNFVTCFVFSLRRFDHVSPYQEAAKMLPMETVCRM
;
A
#
# COMPACT_ATOMS: atom_id res chain seq x y z
N GLY A 1 -30.51 -18.79 -7.80
CA GLY A 1 -29.29 -18.31 -7.13
C GLY A 1 -28.38 -19.50 -6.90
N VAL A 2 -27.09 -19.37 -7.16
CA VAL A 2 -26.12 -20.46 -6.95
C VAL A 2 -25.90 -20.59 -5.44
N SER A 3 -26.16 -21.76 -4.85
CA SER A 3 -25.82 -22.08 -3.47
C SER A 3 -24.63 -23.03 -3.44
N VAL A 4 -23.63 -22.72 -2.61
CA VAL A 4 -22.45 -23.56 -2.43
C VAL A 4 -22.61 -24.30 -1.10
N ILE A 5 -22.53 -25.64 -1.14
CA ILE A 5 -22.62 -26.50 0.03
C ILE A 5 -21.23 -27.05 0.32
N LEU A 6 -20.72 -26.84 1.52
CA LEU A 6 -19.43 -27.35 1.95
C LEU A 6 -19.63 -28.16 3.23
N SER A 7 -19.27 -29.43 3.20
CA SER A 7 -19.45 -30.37 4.34
C SER A 7 -20.88 -30.44 4.89
N GLY A 8 -21.89 -30.20 4.06
CA GLY A 8 -23.31 -30.21 4.45
C GLY A 8 -23.85 -28.87 4.96
N GLU A 9 -23.01 -27.83 5.08
CA GLU A 9 -23.43 -26.47 5.42
C GLU A 9 -23.60 -25.60 4.16
N ILE A 10 -24.66 -24.79 4.15
CA ILE A 10 -24.89 -23.82 3.08
C ILE A 10 -24.04 -22.59 3.38
N LEU A 11 -23.08 -22.30 2.51
CA LEU A 11 -22.24 -21.11 2.65
C LEU A 11 -23.03 -19.85 2.27
N THR A 12 -22.94 -18.84 3.13
CA THR A 12 -23.45 -17.50 2.84
C THR A 12 -22.43 -16.70 2.06
N PHE A 13 -22.88 -15.95 1.07
CA PHE A 13 -22.01 -15.01 0.38
C PHE A 13 -21.70 -13.84 1.31
N SER A 14 -20.42 -13.52 1.46
CA SER A 14 -19.97 -12.29 2.12
C SER A 14 -19.57 -11.28 1.06
N GLU A 15 -19.94 -10.02 1.27
CA GLU A 15 -19.49 -8.90 0.42
C GLU A 15 -18.00 -8.59 0.61
N LYS A 16 -17.43 -8.97 1.76
CA LYS A 16 -16.01 -8.77 2.09
C LYS A 16 -15.45 -9.99 2.84
N ALA A 17 -14.23 -10.38 2.50
CA ALA A 17 -13.48 -11.39 3.23
C ALA A 17 -12.09 -10.86 3.58
N MET A 18 -11.56 -11.23 4.73
CA MET A 18 -10.20 -10.86 5.12
C MET A 18 -9.28 -12.07 4.95
N THR A 19 -8.23 -11.91 4.16
CA THR A 19 -7.22 -12.93 3.91
C THR A 19 -5.84 -12.30 4.11
N LEU A 20 -5.04 -12.82 5.05
CA LEU A 20 -3.67 -12.35 5.30
C LEU A 20 -3.57 -10.81 5.46
N SER A 21 -4.51 -10.21 6.20
CA SER A 21 -4.64 -8.74 6.38
C SER A 21 -5.01 -7.93 5.14
N VAL A 22 -5.35 -8.60 4.02
CA VAL A 22 -5.98 -7.99 2.85
C VAL A 22 -7.48 -8.17 2.93
N VAL A 23 -8.21 -7.08 2.71
CA VAL A 23 -9.67 -7.14 2.59
C VAL A 23 -9.99 -7.30 1.11
N VAL A 24 -10.59 -8.43 0.78
CA VAL A 24 -11.04 -8.82 -0.55
C VAL A 24 -12.52 -8.46 -0.64
N ASP A 25 -12.88 -7.55 -1.55
CA ASP A 25 -14.28 -7.27 -1.88
C ASP A 25 -14.80 -8.28 -2.91
N ARG A 26 -16.12 -8.45 -2.95
CA ARG A 26 -16.80 -9.33 -3.93
C ARG A 26 -16.41 -9.05 -5.38
N GLY A 27 -16.10 -7.81 -5.73
CA GLY A 27 -15.67 -7.40 -7.06
C GLY A 27 -14.19 -7.60 -7.34
N LEU A 28 -13.40 -8.09 -6.35
CA LEU A 28 -11.95 -8.23 -6.43
C LEU A 28 -11.26 -6.93 -6.88
N THR A 29 -11.82 -5.77 -6.49
CA THR A 29 -11.32 -4.46 -6.90
C THR A 29 -10.23 -3.93 -5.97
N PHE A 30 -10.24 -4.35 -4.70
CA PHE A 30 -9.32 -4.00 -3.62
C PHE A 30 -9.22 -2.50 -3.31
N THR A 31 -9.96 -1.62 -4.00
CA THR A 31 -9.85 -0.16 -3.87
C THR A 31 -10.14 0.32 -2.45
N GLU A 32 -11.11 -0.28 -1.77
CA GLU A 32 -11.42 0.09 -0.37
C GLU A 32 -10.26 -0.30 0.56
N HIS A 33 -9.71 -1.50 0.37
CA HIS A 33 -8.54 -1.96 1.11
C HIS A 33 -7.34 -1.02 0.91
N VAL A 34 -7.04 -0.66 -0.34
CA VAL A 34 -5.95 0.27 -0.69
C VAL A 34 -6.17 1.62 -0.03
N THR A 35 -7.38 2.17 -0.14
CA THR A 35 -7.72 3.46 0.46
C THR A 35 -7.51 3.43 1.97
N HIS A 36 -7.99 2.39 2.65
CA HIS A 36 -7.84 2.24 4.09
C HIS A 36 -6.38 2.04 4.51
N ALA A 37 -5.61 1.24 3.77
CA ALA A 37 -4.19 1.04 4.01
C ALA A 37 -3.40 2.35 3.89
N ILE A 38 -3.68 3.16 2.86
CA ILE A 38 -3.05 4.45 2.64
C ILE A 38 -3.43 5.44 3.74
N GLN A 39 -4.70 5.53 4.11
CA GLN A 39 -5.15 6.41 5.20
C GLN A 39 -4.46 6.07 6.53
N ARG A 40 -4.35 4.77 6.85
CA ARG A 40 -3.67 4.31 8.06
C ARG A 40 -2.19 4.64 8.04
N ALA A 41 -1.53 4.46 6.89
CA ALA A 41 -0.13 4.81 6.70
C ALA A 41 0.10 6.33 6.85
N LEU A 42 -0.72 7.15 6.20
CA LEU A 42 -0.65 8.61 6.30
C LEU A 42 -0.90 9.11 7.72
N GLY A 43 -1.87 8.52 8.44
CA GLY A 43 -2.14 8.86 9.84
C GLY A 43 -0.92 8.64 10.73
N ARG A 44 -0.28 7.46 10.62
CA ARG A 44 0.95 7.15 11.36
C ARG A 44 2.11 8.07 10.96
N LEU A 45 2.26 8.30 9.66
CA LEU A 45 3.33 9.13 9.14
C LEU A 45 3.19 10.60 9.56
N ARG A 46 1.97 11.15 9.61
CA ARG A 46 1.72 12.51 10.10
C ARG A 46 2.21 12.70 11.53
N VAL A 47 1.93 11.74 12.42
CA VAL A 47 2.41 11.77 13.81
C VAL A 47 3.93 11.77 13.84
N LEU A 48 4.58 10.89 13.08
CA LEU A 48 6.04 10.82 13.01
C LEU A 48 6.67 12.05 12.36
N TYR A 49 5.98 12.67 11.41
CA TYR A 49 6.47 13.86 10.71
C TYR A 49 6.65 15.03 11.68
N SER A 50 5.82 15.15 12.71
CA SER A 50 5.98 16.15 13.79
C SER A 50 7.30 15.98 14.55
N TYR A 51 7.84 14.76 14.61
CA TYR A 51 9.10 14.43 15.27
C TYR A 51 10.26 14.18 14.29
N ARG A 52 10.11 14.57 13.01
CA ARG A 52 11.09 14.26 11.96
C ARG A 52 12.51 14.76 12.23
N SER A 53 12.67 15.83 13.01
CA SER A 53 13.97 16.39 13.40
C SER A 53 14.65 15.60 14.51
N LEU A 54 13.88 14.88 15.34
CA LEU A 54 14.37 14.09 16.45
C LEU A 54 14.71 12.65 16.04
N LEU A 55 14.08 12.16 14.98
CA LEU A 55 14.23 10.77 14.53
C LEU A 55 15.53 10.57 13.74
N PRO A 56 16.39 9.61 14.15
CA PRO A 56 17.55 9.20 13.36
C PRO A 56 17.13 8.61 12.00
N LYS A 57 18.00 8.75 11.00
CA LYS A 57 17.74 8.24 9.64
C LYS A 57 17.45 6.73 9.62
N SER A 58 18.12 5.94 10.46
CA SER A 58 17.90 4.49 10.59
C SER A 58 16.45 4.15 10.99
N VAL A 59 15.89 4.86 11.97
CA VAL A 59 14.51 4.67 12.43
C VAL A 59 13.51 5.04 11.33
N LYS A 60 13.78 6.12 10.59
CA LYS A 60 12.95 6.52 9.45
C LYS A 60 12.91 5.44 8.36
N PHE A 61 14.04 4.78 8.09
CA PHE A 61 14.10 3.64 7.16
C PHE A 61 13.32 2.42 7.64
N GLN A 62 13.36 2.09 8.94
CA GLN A 62 12.56 1.00 9.49
C GLN A 62 11.06 1.27 9.38
N PHE A 63 10.65 2.53 9.49
CA PHE A 63 9.25 2.88 9.27
C PHE A 63 8.78 2.62 7.83
N ASN A 64 9.69 2.78 6.85
CA ASN A 64 9.42 2.48 5.44
C ASN A 64 8.95 1.02 5.27
N SER A 65 9.66 0.06 5.87
CA SER A 65 9.30 -1.36 5.75
C SER A 65 7.96 -1.68 6.41
N ILE A 66 7.61 -1.03 7.51
CA ILE A 66 6.34 -1.24 8.22
C ILE A 66 5.16 -0.67 7.42
N VAL A 67 5.32 0.50 6.81
CA VAL A 67 4.27 1.13 5.99
C VAL A 67 4.01 0.34 4.72
N PHE A 68 5.08 -0.14 4.08
CA PHE A 68 4.99 -0.83 2.79
C PHE A 68 4.98 -2.36 2.90
N HIS A 69 4.89 -2.94 4.09
CA HIS A 69 4.85 -4.40 4.25
C HIS A 69 3.70 -5.01 3.44
N ASN A 70 2.48 -4.48 3.61
CA ASN A 70 1.30 -4.96 2.89
C ASN A 70 1.36 -4.64 1.39
N THR A 71 1.93 -3.49 1.03
CA THR A 71 1.99 -3.05 -0.37
C THR A 71 3.05 -3.78 -1.17
N ASN A 72 4.17 -4.17 -0.55
CA ASN A 72 5.27 -4.86 -1.23
C ASN A 72 5.00 -6.37 -1.36
N TYR A 73 4.29 -6.96 -0.40
CA TYR A 73 3.97 -8.39 -0.42
C TYR A 73 2.72 -8.69 -1.25
N CYS A 74 1.59 -8.02 -0.97
CA CYS A 74 0.31 -8.40 -1.57
C CYS A 74 0.04 -7.74 -2.91
N TYR A 75 0.47 -6.50 -3.12
CA TYR A 75 0.05 -5.76 -4.32
C TYR A 75 0.65 -6.29 -5.63
N PRO A 76 1.92 -6.73 -5.72
CA PRO A 76 2.43 -7.29 -6.98
C PRO A 76 1.59 -8.49 -7.46
N TYR A 77 1.29 -9.43 -6.55
CA TYR A 77 0.52 -10.62 -6.87
C TYR A 77 -0.96 -10.31 -7.19
N ILE A 78 -1.58 -9.41 -6.42
CA ILE A 78 -2.97 -9.01 -6.64
C ILE A 78 -3.13 -8.20 -7.95
N TRP A 79 -2.19 -7.29 -8.24
CA TRP A 79 -2.28 -6.45 -9.44
C TRP A 79 -1.99 -7.23 -10.72
N GLU A 80 -1.01 -8.13 -10.70
CA GLU A 80 -0.66 -8.98 -11.85
C GLU A 80 -1.83 -9.92 -12.22
N GLN A 81 -2.53 -10.46 -11.22
CA GLN A 81 -3.59 -11.45 -11.44
C GLN A 81 -4.96 -10.84 -11.73
N TYR A 82 -5.31 -9.69 -11.14
CA TYR A 82 -6.66 -9.12 -11.23
C TYR A 82 -6.77 -7.92 -12.18
N PHE A 83 -5.69 -7.53 -12.88
CA PHE A 83 -5.62 -6.65 -14.06
C PHE A 83 -6.37 -5.29 -14.01
N TRP A 84 -6.86 -4.88 -12.84
CA TRP A 84 -7.60 -3.63 -12.65
C TRP A 84 -7.09 -2.86 -11.44
N GLY A 85 -5.76 -2.80 -11.30
CA GLY A 85 -5.13 -1.71 -10.59
C GLY A 85 -5.52 -0.40 -11.25
N ARG A 86 -6.64 0.21 -10.81
CA ARG A 86 -7.10 1.47 -11.36
C ARG A 86 -5.95 2.44 -11.28
N ARG A 87 -5.68 3.17 -12.38
CA ARG A 87 -4.61 4.18 -12.44
C ARG A 87 -4.62 5.12 -11.21
N LYS A 88 -5.81 5.38 -10.68
CA LYS A 88 -6.04 6.11 -9.42
C LYS A 88 -5.36 5.48 -8.21
N ASP A 89 -5.51 4.17 -8.02
CA ASP A 89 -5.01 3.44 -6.85
C ASP A 89 -3.48 3.34 -6.92
N THR A 90 -2.92 3.03 -8.10
CA THR A 90 -1.46 3.08 -8.34
C THR A 90 -0.89 4.47 -8.04
N LEU A 91 -1.56 5.53 -8.50
CA LEU A 91 -1.15 6.91 -8.26
C LEU A 91 -1.21 7.28 -6.76
N GLN A 92 -2.20 6.79 -6.02
CA GLN A 92 -2.31 7.02 -4.59
C GLN A 92 -1.17 6.34 -3.82
N ILE A 93 -0.81 5.11 -4.19
CA ILE A 93 0.31 4.40 -3.56
C ILE A 93 1.64 5.07 -3.92
N GLN A 94 1.83 5.48 -5.18
CA GLN A 94 3.02 6.24 -5.59
C GLN A 94 3.15 7.56 -4.81
N ARG A 95 2.04 8.28 -4.57
CA ARG A 95 2.04 9.49 -3.73
C ARG A 95 2.47 9.17 -2.29
N LEU A 96 2.03 8.05 -1.74
CA LEU A 96 2.46 7.60 -0.41
C LEU A 96 3.96 7.28 -0.39
N GLN A 97 4.48 6.57 -1.40
CA GLN A 97 5.92 6.31 -1.57
C GLN A 97 6.74 7.59 -1.62
N ASN A 98 6.30 8.58 -2.41
CA ASN A 98 6.96 9.87 -2.50
C ASN A 98 6.97 10.57 -1.14
N PHE A 99 5.85 10.55 -0.41
CA PHE A 99 5.72 11.21 0.87
C PHE A 99 6.58 10.56 1.97
N VAL A 100 6.68 9.22 1.98
CA VAL A 100 7.61 8.51 2.87
C VAL A 100 9.07 8.80 2.50
N THR A 101 9.40 8.85 1.21
CA THR A 101 10.75 9.20 0.75
C THR A 101 11.14 10.60 1.24
N CYS A 102 10.24 11.59 1.10
CA CYS A 102 10.47 12.93 1.63
C CYS A 102 10.67 12.94 3.15
N PHE A 103 9.94 12.09 3.89
CA PHE A 103 10.13 11.95 5.33
C PHE A 103 11.49 11.35 5.69
N VAL A 104 11.91 10.27 5.02
CA VAL A 104 13.17 9.56 5.29
C VAL A 104 14.38 10.46 5.02
N PHE A 105 14.37 11.15 3.87
CA PHE A 105 15.47 12.02 3.45
C PHE A 105 15.31 13.48 3.88
N SER A 106 14.26 13.81 4.65
CA SER A 106 13.95 15.17 5.10
C SER A 106 13.86 16.19 3.95
N LEU A 107 13.29 15.78 2.81
CA LEU A 107 13.13 16.61 1.62
C LEU A 107 12.01 17.65 1.79
N ARG A 108 12.09 18.71 1.00
CA ARG A 108 11.02 19.71 0.83
C ARG A 108 9.99 19.21 -0.18
N ARG A 109 8.81 19.84 -0.15
CA ARG A 109 7.61 19.44 -0.93
C ARG A 109 7.83 19.38 -2.44
N PHE A 110 8.78 20.15 -2.97
CA PHE A 110 9.04 20.27 -4.41
C PHE A 110 10.40 19.71 -4.82
N ASP A 111 11.10 19.04 -3.90
CA ASP A 111 12.38 18.41 -4.23
C ASP A 111 12.13 17.21 -5.15
N HIS A 112 13.05 16.99 -6.09
CA HIS A 112 12.98 15.86 -6.99
C HIS A 112 13.21 14.55 -6.21
N VAL A 113 12.18 13.70 -6.15
CA VAL A 113 12.14 12.52 -5.26
C VAL A 113 12.78 11.28 -5.88
N SER A 114 12.79 11.16 -7.21
CA SER A 114 13.31 10.00 -7.96
C SER A 114 14.71 9.53 -7.54
N PRO A 115 15.75 10.39 -7.40
CA PRO A 115 17.08 9.93 -6.98
C PRO A 115 17.10 9.33 -5.57
N TYR A 116 16.19 9.78 -4.70
CA TYR A 116 16.08 9.29 -3.32
C TYR A 116 15.31 7.97 -3.23
N GLN A 117 14.42 7.70 -4.18
CA GLN A 117 13.75 6.40 -4.28
C GLN A 117 14.73 5.30 -4.66
N GLU A 118 15.60 5.57 -5.62
CA GLU A 118 16.71 4.68 -6.01
C GLU A 118 17.65 4.44 -4.82
N ALA A 119 18.04 5.50 -4.11
CA ALA A 119 18.87 5.40 -2.91
C ALA A 119 18.20 4.60 -1.78
N ALA A 120 16.86 4.63 -1.69
CA ALA A 120 16.09 3.84 -0.74
C ALA A 120 15.80 2.40 -1.20
N LYS A 121 16.25 2.02 -2.41
CA LYS A 121 15.93 0.74 -3.07
C LYS A 121 14.41 0.49 -3.12
N MET A 122 13.62 1.56 -3.24
CA MET A 122 12.17 1.46 -3.39
C MET A 122 11.84 1.27 -4.85
N LEU A 123 11.12 0.20 -5.16
CA LEU A 123 10.59 -0.02 -6.50
C LEU A 123 9.40 0.93 -6.73
N PRO A 124 9.42 1.75 -7.80
CA PRO A 124 8.26 2.55 -8.19
C PRO A 124 7.06 1.64 -8.44
N MET A 125 5.86 2.06 -8.06
CA MET A 125 4.67 1.22 -8.29
C MET A 125 4.39 1.03 -9.77
N GLU A 126 4.80 1.96 -10.64
CA GLU A 126 4.73 1.77 -12.09
C GLU A 126 5.55 0.55 -12.56
N THR A 127 6.73 0.35 -11.99
CA THR A 127 7.60 -0.81 -12.30
C THR A 127 7.05 -2.11 -11.73
N VAL A 128 6.48 -2.05 -10.52
CA VAL A 128 5.87 -3.22 -9.85
C VAL A 128 4.63 -3.70 -10.59
N CYS A 129 3.82 -2.78 -11.09
CA CYS A 129 2.54 -3.10 -11.72
C CYS A 129 2.64 -3.56 -13.18
N ARG A 130 3.85 -3.68 -13.77
CA ARG A 130 4.11 -3.99 -15.21
C ARG A 130 2.91 -3.64 -16.10
N MET A 131 2.68 -2.33 -16.27
CA MET A 131 1.84 -1.85 -17.37
C MET A 131 2.51 -2.12 -18.71
#